data_AF-A0A7T0H320-F1
#
_entry.id   AF-A0A7T0H320-F1
#
_cell.length_a   1.000
_cell.length_b   1.000
_cell.length_c   1.000
_cell.angle_alpha   90.00
_cell.angle_beta   90.00
_cell.angle_gamma   90.00
#
_symmetry.space_group_name_H-M   'P 1'
#
loop_
_entity.id
_entity.type
_entity.pdbx_description
1 polymer ?
#
loop_
_entity_poly.entity_id
_entity_poly.type
_entity_poly.pdbx_seq_one_letter_code
_entity_poly.pdbx_strand_id
1 'polypeptide(L)'
;MSLSSPGVHLFYHSRWQDTRVLDELCWGLEEQGVPCRTICCDEHDCALALSKLAAKSSTLRVGLGLSASGDIALTHAQLPEDRALVCGHIAAGIASIRTLGANAGQLVKVLPFSEIK
;
A
#
# COMPACT_ATOMS: atom_id res chain seq x y z
N MET A 1 -21.55 17.43 2.98
CA MET A 1 -20.16 16.93 3.01
C MET A 1 -20.17 15.58 2.30
N SER A 2 -19.49 15.45 1.16
CA SER A 2 -19.36 14.14 0.50
C SER A 2 -18.44 13.29 1.35
N LEU A 3 -18.99 12.31 2.07
CA LEU A 3 -18.20 11.29 2.76
C LEU A 3 -17.55 10.46 1.66
N SER A 4 -16.28 10.73 1.42
CA SER A 4 -15.51 9.97 0.46
C SER A 4 -15.48 8.50 0.94
N SER A 5 -15.82 7.55 0.05
CA SER A 5 -15.90 6.13 0.43
C SER A 5 -14.59 5.67 1.12
N PRO A 6 -14.67 5.00 2.28
CA PRO A 6 -13.48 4.58 3.03
C PRO A 6 -12.65 3.61 2.19
N GLY A 7 -11.33 3.77 2.23
CA GLY A 7 -10.41 2.96 1.43
C GLY A 7 -8.99 3.00 1.95
N VAL A 8 -8.23 1.96 1.61
CA VAL A 8 -6.78 1.93 1.83
C VAL A 8 -6.16 2.97 0.91
N HIS A 9 -5.23 3.74 1.45
CA HIS A 9 -4.47 4.69 0.64
C HIS A 9 -3.15 4.03 0.22
N LEU A 10 -2.79 4.23 -1.04
CA LEU A 10 -1.50 3.87 -1.62
C LEU A 10 -0.82 5.17 -2.04
N PHE A 11 0.21 5.57 -1.30
CA PHE A 11 1.02 6.73 -1.65
C PHE A 11 2.19 6.28 -2.49
N TYR A 12 2.44 6.95 -3.61
CA TYR A 12 3.58 6.65 -4.48
C TYR A 12 4.35 7.92 -4.83
N HIS A 13 5.67 7.77 -4.96
CA HIS A 13 6.55 8.88 -5.30
C HIS A 13 6.26 9.42 -6.71
N SER A 14 6.26 10.74 -6.96
CA SER A 14 5.91 11.30 -8.31
C SER A 14 6.80 10.85 -9.46
N ARG A 15 8.06 10.55 -9.19
CA ARG A 15 9.00 10.00 -10.19
C ARG A 15 8.63 8.60 -10.65
N TRP A 16 7.72 7.90 -9.95
CA TRP A 16 7.21 6.60 -10.36
C TRP A 16 6.27 6.74 -11.57
N GLN A 17 6.52 5.96 -12.62
CA GLN A 17 5.80 6.07 -13.90
C GLN A 17 5.06 4.79 -14.30
N ASP A 18 5.42 3.64 -13.74
CA ASP A 18 4.82 2.35 -14.12
C ASP A 18 3.48 2.13 -13.39
N THR A 19 2.39 2.39 -14.10
CA THR A 19 1.04 2.22 -13.54
C THR A 19 0.71 0.77 -13.24
N ARG A 20 1.34 -0.21 -13.89
CA ARG A 20 1.02 -1.62 -13.70
C ARG A 20 1.29 -2.06 -12.27
N VAL A 21 2.36 -1.58 -11.64
CA VAL A 21 2.63 -1.88 -10.23
C VAL A 21 1.53 -1.35 -9.32
N LEU A 22 1.00 -0.16 -9.61
CA LEU A 22 -0.12 0.41 -8.86
C LEU A 22 -1.39 -0.42 -9.06
N ASP A 23 -1.66 -0.82 -10.29
CA ASP A 23 -2.81 -1.66 -10.64
C ASP A 23 -2.75 -3.01 -9.92
N GLU A 24 -1.59 -3.68 -9.92
CA GLU A 24 -1.41 -4.96 -9.22
C GLU A 24 -1.68 -4.85 -7.71
N LEU A 25 -1.22 -3.77 -7.06
CA LEU A 25 -1.52 -3.52 -5.65
C LEU A 25 -3.02 -3.25 -5.42
N CYS A 26 -3.65 -2.45 -6.28
CA CYS A 26 -5.08 -2.13 -6.22
C CYS A 26 -5.95 -3.38 -6.46
N TRP A 27 -5.60 -4.21 -7.44
CA TRP A 27 -6.31 -5.44 -7.74
C TRP A 27 -6.23 -6.45 -6.59
N GLY A 28 -5.09 -6.51 -5.90
CA GLY A 28 -4.98 -7.35 -4.70
C GLY A 28 -5.94 -6.92 -3.58
N LEU A 29 -6.08 -5.60 -3.38
CA LEU A 29 -7.09 -5.03 -2.48
C LEU A 29 -8.53 -5.31 -2.96
N GLU A 30 -8.78 -5.19 -4.25
CA GLU A 30 -10.08 -5.43 -4.89
C GLU A 30 -10.54 -6.90 -4.78
N GLU A 31 -9.62 -7.86 -4.91
CA GLU A 31 -9.89 -9.28 -4.66
C GLU A 31 -10.31 -9.54 -3.20
N GLN A 32 -9.83 -8.70 -2.27
CA GLN A 32 -10.31 -8.67 -0.91
C GLN A 32 -11.57 -7.80 -0.73
N GLY A 33 -12.16 -7.23 -1.78
CA GLY A 33 -13.31 -6.33 -1.67
C GLY A 33 -13.04 -5.07 -0.85
N VAL A 34 -11.78 -4.62 -0.80
CA VAL A 34 -11.36 -3.43 -0.07
C VAL A 34 -11.04 -2.30 -1.06
N PRO A 35 -11.68 -1.12 -0.96
CA PRO A 35 -11.40 -0.01 -1.86
C PRO A 35 -9.96 0.50 -1.71
N CYS A 36 -9.33 0.85 -2.82
CA CYS A 36 -8.01 1.48 -2.87
C CYS A 36 -8.07 2.89 -3.45
N ARG A 37 -7.22 3.79 -2.95
CA ARG A 37 -6.97 5.11 -3.55
C ARG A 37 -5.47 5.30 -3.74
N THR A 38 -5.06 5.54 -4.98
CA THR A 38 -3.68 5.90 -5.33
C THR A 38 -3.50 7.41 -5.23
N ILE A 39 -2.45 7.84 -4.55
CA ILE A 39 -2.15 9.26 -4.30
C ILE A 39 -0.67 9.48 -4.60
N CYS A 40 -0.40 10.36 -5.56
CA CYS A 40 0.96 10.82 -5.85
C CYS A 40 1.44 11.71 -4.70
N CYS A 41 2.66 11.50 -4.20
CA CYS A 41 3.22 12.24 -3.07
C CYS A 41 4.71 12.52 -3.26
N ASP A 42 5.11 13.76 -2.98
CA ASP A 42 6.49 14.25 -3.09
C ASP A 42 7.15 14.54 -1.74
N GLU A 43 6.45 14.24 -0.64
CA GLU A 43 6.91 14.58 0.71
C GLU A 43 8.04 13.66 1.21
N HIS A 44 8.12 12.44 0.67
CA HIS A 44 9.06 11.41 1.14
C HIS A 44 9.57 10.51 0.02
N ASP A 45 10.87 10.16 0.07
CA ASP A 45 11.51 9.28 -0.93
C ASP A 45 11.34 7.78 -0.63
N CYS A 46 11.25 7.39 0.65
CA CYS A 46 11.27 5.99 1.04
C CYS A 46 9.86 5.40 1.24
N ALA A 47 9.70 4.13 0.88
CA ALA A 47 8.42 3.42 0.91
C ALA A 47 7.80 3.38 2.31
N LEU A 48 8.62 3.25 3.35
CA LEU A 48 8.17 3.22 4.75
C LEU A 48 7.45 4.52 5.13
N ALA A 49 8.08 5.67 4.91
CA ALA A 49 7.49 6.97 5.23
C ALA A 49 6.22 7.23 4.42
N LEU A 50 6.23 6.91 3.12
CA LEU A 50 5.04 7.00 2.26
C LEU A 50 3.89 6.11 2.78
N SER A 51 4.18 4.86 3.14
CA SER A 51 3.16 3.93 3.68
C SER A 51 2.57 4.45 4.99
N LYS A 52 3.39 5.10 5.82
CA LYS A 52 2.96 5.67 7.09
C LYS A 52 2.05 6.88 6.89
N LEU A 53 2.40 7.76 5.96
CA LEU A 53 1.56 8.89 5.57
C LEU A 53 0.23 8.41 4.97
N ALA A 54 0.27 7.39 4.11
CA ALA A 54 -0.92 6.74 3.57
C ALA A 54 -1.80 6.16 4.68
N ALA A 55 -1.22 5.44 5.64
CA ALA A 55 -1.96 4.84 6.75
C ALA A 55 -2.62 5.89 7.65
N LYS A 56 -1.94 7.01 7.92
CA LYS A 56 -2.48 8.12 8.71
C LYS A 56 -3.60 8.88 7.99
N SER A 57 -3.56 8.95 6.66
CA SER A 57 -4.57 9.63 5.85
C SER A 57 -5.77 8.75 5.48
N SER A 58 -5.61 7.42 5.50
CA SER A 58 -6.68 6.46 5.25
C SER A 58 -7.62 6.35 6.46
N THR A 59 -8.94 6.39 6.20
CA THR A 59 -9.96 6.10 7.22
C THR A 59 -9.92 4.65 7.71
N LEU A 60 -9.35 3.73 6.91
CA LEU A 60 -9.13 2.33 7.28
C LEU A 60 -7.81 2.12 8.04
N ARG A 61 -7.02 3.18 8.25
CA ARG A 61 -5.76 3.18 9.00
C ARG A 61 -4.67 2.26 8.44
N VAL A 62 -4.87 1.71 7.26
CA VAL A 62 -3.92 0.87 6.52
C VAL A 62 -3.36 1.67 5.36
N GLY A 63 -2.06 1.56 5.13
CA GLY A 63 -1.38 2.32 4.09
C GLY A 63 -0.32 1.51 3.36
N LEU A 64 -0.26 1.74 2.05
CA LEU A 64 0.81 1.27 1.17
C LEU A 64 1.67 2.45 0.73
N GLY A 65 2.97 2.22 0.62
CA GLY A 65 3.94 3.18 0.12
C GLY A 65 4.76 2.57 -1.00
N LEU A 66 4.94 3.30 -2.11
CA LEU A 66 5.80 2.93 -3.23
C LEU A 66 6.83 4.03 -3.49
N SER A 67 8.10 3.71 -3.25
CA SER A 67 9.23 4.62 -3.53
C SER A 67 9.54 4.71 -5.03
N ALA A 68 10.34 5.70 -5.41
CA ALA A 68 10.86 5.82 -6.77
C ALA A 68 11.79 4.65 -7.18
N SER A 69 12.46 4.01 -6.22
CA SER A 69 13.33 2.85 -6.44
C SER A 69 12.56 1.54 -6.67
N GLY A 70 11.26 1.51 -6.37
CA GLY A 70 10.45 0.29 -6.46
C GLY A 70 10.31 -0.49 -5.15
N ASP A 71 10.82 0.03 -4.03
CA ASP A 71 10.49 -0.52 -2.72
C ASP A 71 9.02 -0.27 -2.38
N ILE A 72 8.37 -1.27 -1.81
CA ILE A 72 6.98 -1.24 -1.39
C ILE A 72 6.91 -1.54 0.11
N ALA A 73 6.11 -0.78 0.86
CA ALA A 73 5.86 -1.04 2.28
C ALA A 73 4.36 -1.04 2.58
N LEU A 74 3.93 -2.00 3.39
CA LEU A 74 2.60 -2.08 3.99
C LEU A 74 2.71 -1.80 5.49
N THR A 75 1.89 -0.89 6.00
CA THR A 75 1.85 -0.57 7.43
C THR A 75 0.44 -0.26 7.92
N HIS A 76 0.34 -0.07 9.24
CA HIS A 76 -0.85 0.40 9.92
C HIS A 76 -0.55 1.70 10.69
N ALA A 77 -1.57 2.56 10.86
CA ALA A 77 -1.40 3.88 11.49
C ALA A 77 -0.91 3.79 12.94
N GLN A 78 -1.17 2.69 13.65
CA GLN A 78 -0.71 2.49 15.03
C GLN A 78 0.69 1.86 15.15
N LEU A 79 1.29 1.40 14.05
CA LEU A 79 2.63 0.83 14.08
C LEU A 79 3.70 1.93 14.33
N PRO A 80 4.81 1.65 15.02
CA PRO A 80 5.96 2.56 15.05
C PRO A 80 6.40 3.00 13.65
N GLU A 81 6.92 4.23 13.52
CA GLU A 81 7.26 4.83 12.22
C GLU A 81 8.51 4.22 11.58
N ASP A 82 9.33 3.55 12.37
CA ASP A 82 10.59 2.92 11.98
C ASP A 82 10.44 1.48 11.44
N ARG A 83 9.21 0.97 11.34
CA ARG A 83 8.94 -0.38 10.85
C ARG A 83 7.71 -0.46 9.96
N ALA A 84 7.77 -1.36 8.97
CA ALA A 84 6.61 -1.81 8.20
C ALA A 84 6.14 -3.18 8.70
N LEU A 85 4.90 -3.55 8.40
CA LEU A 85 4.39 -4.90 8.63
C LEU A 85 4.93 -5.87 7.58
N VAL A 86 4.95 -5.41 6.32
CA VAL A 86 5.46 -6.18 5.19
C VAL A 86 6.23 -5.23 4.28
N CYS A 87 7.41 -5.66 3.85
CA CYS A 87 8.19 -5.00 2.81
C CYS A 87 8.20 -5.86 1.56
N GLY A 88 8.27 -5.23 0.40
CA GLY A 88 8.42 -5.88 -0.89
C GLY A 88 9.18 -4.99 -1.86
N HIS A 89 9.43 -5.50 -3.06
CA HIS A 89 10.08 -4.75 -4.12
C HIS A 89 9.49 -5.18 -5.47
N ILE A 90 9.41 -4.26 -6.44
CA ILE A 90 8.85 -4.53 -7.78
C ILE A 90 9.54 -5.70 -8.50
N ALA A 91 10.83 -5.92 -8.23
CA ALA A 91 11.62 -6.97 -8.85
C ALA A 91 11.18 -8.40 -8.42
N ALA A 92 10.37 -8.52 -7.37
CA ALA A 92 9.76 -9.79 -6.98
C ALA A 92 8.69 -10.27 -7.99
N GLY A 93 8.26 -9.40 -8.90
CA GLY A 93 7.31 -9.72 -9.96
C GLY A 93 5.85 -9.51 -9.58
N ILE A 94 4.99 -9.48 -10.60
CA ILE A 94 3.59 -9.04 -10.48
C ILE A 94 2.76 -9.89 -9.50
N ALA A 95 3.02 -11.19 -9.38
CA ALA A 95 2.28 -12.06 -8.46
C ALA A 95 2.57 -11.70 -6.99
N SER A 96 3.81 -11.38 -6.66
CA SER A 96 4.22 -10.97 -5.32
C SER A 96 3.70 -9.57 -4.99
N ILE A 97 3.64 -8.67 -5.98
CA ILE A 97 3.02 -7.33 -5.85
C ILE A 97 1.51 -7.47 -5.60
N ARG A 98 0.81 -8.30 -6.39
CA ARG A 98 -0.61 -8.60 -6.19
C ARG A 98 -0.90 -9.13 -4.79
N THR A 99 -0.06 -10.06 -4.33
CA THR A 99 -0.17 -10.65 -2.98
C THR A 99 0.03 -9.58 -1.90
N LEU A 100 0.96 -8.65 -2.09
CA LEU A 100 1.16 -7.54 -1.16
C LEU A 100 -0.09 -6.64 -1.09
N GLY A 101 -0.75 -6.37 -2.22
CA GLY A 101 -2.07 -5.72 -2.27
C GLY A 101 -3.14 -6.50 -1.49
N ALA A 102 -3.22 -7.82 -1.69
CA ALA A 102 -4.14 -8.69 -0.95
C ALA A 102 -3.86 -8.66 0.57
N ASN A 103 -2.58 -8.66 0.99
CA ASN A 103 -2.20 -8.56 2.39
C ASN A 103 -2.66 -7.24 3.03
N ALA A 104 -2.70 -6.14 2.27
CA ALA A 104 -3.27 -4.89 2.75
C ALA A 104 -4.79 -5.02 3.01
N GLY A 105 -5.52 -5.74 2.15
CA GLY A 105 -6.94 -6.03 2.35
C GLY A 105 -7.19 -6.99 3.51
N GLN A 106 -6.35 -8.00 3.66
CA GLN A 106 -6.39 -8.92 4.81
C GLN A 106 -6.12 -8.20 6.13
N LEU A 107 -5.20 -7.22 6.14
CA LEU A 107 -4.94 -6.39 7.31
C LEU A 107 -6.19 -5.60 7.73
N VAL A 108 -6.91 -5.00 6.78
CA VAL A 108 -8.19 -4.31 7.04
C VAL A 108 -9.23 -5.28 7.64
N LYS A 109 -9.28 -6.51 7.12
CA LYS A 109 -10.23 -7.54 7.55
C LYS A 109 -9.79 -8.34 8.78
N VAL A 110 -8.60 -8.07 9.32
CA VAL A 110 -8.01 -8.82 10.44
C VAL A 110 -7.88 -10.33 10.11
N LEU A 111 -7.37 -10.62 8.91
CA LEU A 111 -7.08 -11.97 8.43
C LEU A 111 -5.56 -12.24 8.42
N PRO A 112 -5.13 -13.50 8.51
CA PRO A 112 -3.73 -13.87 8.30
C PRO A 112 -3.24 -13.44 6.92
N PHE A 113 -1.95 -13.08 6.84
CA PHE A 113 -1.33 -12.69 5.57
C PHE A 113 -1.03 -13.88 4.68
N SER A 114 -1.25 -13.70 3.37
CA SER A 114 -0.77 -14.62 2.35
C SER A 114 0.76 -14.56 2.24
N GLU A 115 1.37 -15.70 1.94
CA GLU A 115 2.81 -15.79 1.70
C GLU A 115 3.20 -15.06 0.42
N ILE A 116 4.21 -14.20 0.54
CA ILE A 116 4.86 -13.57 -0.60
C ILE A 116 6.02 -14.49 -1.01
N LYS A 117 5.96 -15.01 -2.24
CA LYS A 117 6.99 -15.88 -2.82
C LYS A 117 8.08 -15.07 -3.50
#